data_AF-A0A0L6CH53-F1
#
_entry.id   AF-A0A0L6CH53-F1
#
_cell.length_a   1.000
_cell.length_b   1.000
_cell.length_c   1.000
_cell.angle_alpha   90.00
_cell.angle_beta   90.00
_cell.angle_gamma   90.00
#
_symmetry.space_group_name_H-M   'P 1'
#
loop_
_entity.id
_entity.type
_entity.pdbx_description
1 polymer ?
#
loop_
_entity_poly.entity_id
_entity_poly.type
_entity_poly.pdbx_seq_one_letter_code
_entity_poly.pdbx_strand_id
1 'polypeptide(L)' 'MFLPRLGVELVPFNLGKHDLHPHITFEHAREIRIETPEGSDPIEIFADGDAVAHTPATVRIRTNALKVRVPGRTVRP' A
#
# COMPACT_ATOMS: atom_id res chain seq x y z
N MET A 1 -11.40 0.44 31.55
CA MET A 1 -12.39 0.52 30.45
C MET A 1 -11.61 0.67 29.14
N PHE A 2 -11.31 -0.44 28.45
CA PHE A 2 -10.38 -0.49 27.30
C PHE A 2 -11.06 -0.53 25.91
N LEU A 3 -12.40 -0.57 25.86
CA LEU A 3 -13.17 -0.60 24.60
C LEU A 3 -13.03 0.62 23.67
N PRO A 4 -12.87 1.88 24.11
CA PRO A 4 -12.94 3.01 23.18
C PRO A 4 -11.76 3.07 22.21
N ARG A 5 -10.57 2.60 22.60
CA ARG A 5 -9.38 2.59 21.72
C ARG A 5 -9.47 1.53 20.63
N LEU A 6 -9.95 0.33 20.99
CA LEU A 6 -10.12 -0.78 20.05
C LEU A 6 -11.11 -0.41 18.92
N GLY A 7 -12.17 0.32 19.25
CA GLY A 7 -13.15 0.80 18.27
C GLY A 7 -12.58 1.85 17.29
N VAL A 8 -11.64 2.68 17.73
CA VAL A 8 -10.99 3.68 16.87
C VAL A 8 -9.96 3.05 15.93
N GLU A 9 -9.33 1.94 16.35
CA GLU A 9 -8.28 1.29 15.57
C GLU A 9 -8.83 0.21 14.61
N LEU A 10 -9.67 -0.70 15.09
CA LEU A 10 -10.09 -1.85 14.27
C LEU A 10 -11.26 -1.53 13.33
N VAL A 11 -12.19 -0.66 13.72
CA VAL A 11 -13.40 -0.40 12.92
C VAL A 11 -13.07 0.30 11.60
N PRO A 12 -12.23 1.35 11.55
CA PRO A 12 -11.90 1.99 10.27
C PRO A 12 -11.18 1.04 9.32
N PHE A 13 -10.24 0.24 9.83
CA PHE A 13 -9.51 -0.75 9.02
C PHE A 13 -10.44 -1.80 8.41
N ASN A 14 -11.31 -2.43 9.21
CA ASN A 14 -12.25 -3.46 8.73
C ASN A 14 -13.34 -2.91 7.80
N LEU A 15 -13.65 -1.62 7.88
CA LEU A 15 -14.62 -0.95 6.99
C LEU A 15 -13.96 -0.35 5.73
N GLY A 16 -12.67 -0.61 5.49
CA GLY A 16 -11.93 -0.09 4.34
C GLY A 16 -11.54 1.38 4.42
N LYS A 17 -11.83 2.07 5.54
CA LYS A 17 -11.48 3.46 5.84
C LYS A 17 -10.13 3.55 6.56
N HIS A 18 -9.14 2.88 6.02
CA HIS A 18 -7.80 2.77 6.59
C HIS A 18 -7.08 4.13 6.66
N ASP A 19 -7.47 5.07 5.80
CA ASP A 19 -7.02 6.47 5.79
C ASP A 19 -7.43 7.26 7.04
N LEU A 20 -8.42 6.80 7.80
CA LEU A 20 -8.86 7.43 9.05
C LEU A 20 -8.16 6.84 10.29
N HIS A 21 -7.27 5.85 10.12
CA HIS A 21 -6.60 5.20 11.24
C HIS A 21 -5.45 6.06 11.77
N PRO A 22 -5.34 6.30 13.09
CA PRO A 22 -4.34 7.22 13.66
C PRO A 22 -2.88 6.79 13.48
N HIS A 23 -2.65 5.52 13.14
CA HIS A 23 -1.32 4.95 12.91
C HIS A 23 -1.05 4.58 11.44
N ILE A 24 -1.91 4.99 10.50
CA ILE A 24 -1.70 4.78 9.07
C ILE A 24 -1.48 6.14 8.42
N THR A 25 -0.34 6.30 7.77
CA THR A 25 -0.07 7.44 6.90
C THR A 25 -0.41 7.04 5.46
N PHE A 26 -1.30 7.78 4.82
CA PHE A 26 -1.68 7.56 3.43
C PHE A 26 -1.24 8.74 2.55
N GLU A 27 -0.37 8.45 1.59
CA GLU A 27 0.21 9.45 0.69
C GLU A 27 0.22 8.95 -0.75
N HIS A 28 0.26 9.89 -1.70
CA HIS A 28 0.41 9.59 -3.13
C HIS A 28 1.78 10.01 -3.63
N ALA A 29 2.53 9.06 -4.20
CA ALA A 29 3.84 9.32 -4.79
C ALA A 29 3.99 8.57 -6.13
N ARG A 30 4.81 9.12 -7.04
CA ARG A 30 5.18 8.44 -8.30
C ARG A 30 6.46 7.61 -8.17
N GLU A 31 7.27 7.93 -7.17
CA GLU A 31 8.53 7.26 -6.85
C GLU A 31 8.73 7.34 -5.34
N ILE A 32 9.16 6.23 -4.74
CA ILE A 32 9.53 6.15 -3.32
C ILE A 32 10.84 5.39 -3.20
N ARG A 33 11.63 5.78 -2.20
CA ARG A 33 12.84 5.09 -1.78
C ARG A 33 12.63 4.55 -0.38
N ILE A 34 12.85 3.25 -0.21
CA ILE A 34 12.70 2.53 1.04
C ILE A 34 14.10 2.14 1.49
N GLU A 35 14.56 2.71 2.59
CA GLU A 35 15.88 2.41 3.15
C GLU A 35 15.82 1.21 4.09
N THR A 36 16.96 0.53 4.23
CA THR A 36 17.18 -0.36 5.38
C THR A 36 17.65 0.49 6.56
N PRO A 37 17.04 0.37 7.75
CA PRO A 37 17.55 1.02 8.94
C PRO A 37 19.04 0.68 9.18
N GLU A 38 19.80 1.65 9.70
CA GLU A 38 21.22 1.44 9.96
C GLU A 38 21.42 0.31 10.97
N GLY A 39 22.29 -0.65 10.63
CA GLY A 39 22.59 -1.80 11.49
C GLY A 39 21.50 -2.88 11.55
N SER A 40 20.44 -2.80 10.74
CA SER A 40 19.45 -3.87 10.61
C SER A 40 19.67 -4.71 9.36
N ASP A 41 19.17 -5.94 9.39
CA ASP A 41 19.15 -6.81 8.20
C ASP A 41 18.20 -6.25 7.12
N PRO A 42 18.51 -6.47 5.83
CA PRO A 42 17.59 -6.17 4.73
C PRO A 42 16.22 -6.81 4.93
N ILE A 43 15.15 -6.04 4.68
CA ILE A 43 13.78 -6.51 4.77
C ILE A 43 13.34 -7.01 3.39
N GLU A 44 12.79 -8.21 3.32
CA GLU A 44 12.25 -8.79 2.09
C GLU A 44 10.98 -8.04 1.64
N ILE A 45 10.91 -7.74 0.35
CA ILE A 45 9.80 -7.01 -0.29
C ILE A 45 9.01 -7.99 -1.16
N PHE A 46 7.71 -8.07 -0.90
CA PHE A 46 6.77 -8.87 -1.66
C PHE A 46 5.91 -8.00 -2.58
N ALA A 47 5.69 -8.46 -3.80
CA ALA A 47 4.77 -7.87 -4.76
C ALA A 47 3.95 -8.96 -5.44
N ASP A 48 2.64 -8.75 -5.59
CA ASP A 48 1.70 -9.71 -6.19
C ASP A 48 1.73 -11.14 -5.59
N GLY A 49 2.22 -11.28 -4.36
CA GLY A 49 2.33 -12.54 -3.62
C GLY A 49 3.72 -13.20 -3.68
N ASP A 50 4.64 -12.67 -4.48
CA ASP A 50 5.99 -13.21 -4.66
C ASP A 50 7.05 -12.31 -4.01
N ALA A 51 8.14 -12.91 -3.51
CA ALA A 51 9.32 -12.19 -3.06
C ALA A 51 10.08 -11.62 -4.28
N VAL A 52 10.24 -10.30 -4.35
CA VAL A 52 10.78 -9.62 -5.54
C VAL A 52 12.05 -8.80 -5.27
N ALA A 53 12.31 -8.38 -4.03
CA ALA A 53 13.47 -7.55 -3.68
C ALA A 53 13.77 -7.59 -2.17
N HIS A 54 14.83 -6.89 -1.76
CA HIS A 54 15.11 -6.54 -0.36
C HIS A 54 15.39 -5.05 -0.24
N THR A 55 15.23 -4.46 0.95
CA THR A 55 15.68 -3.08 1.22
C THR A 55 17.22 -2.98 1.23
N PRO A 56 17.83 -1.85 0.83
CA PRO A 56 17.17 -0.65 0.30
C PRO A 56 16.66 -0.85 -1.13
N ALA A 57 15.50 -0.27 -1.43
CA ALA A 57 14.84 -0.42 -2.72
C ALA A 57 14.20 0.89 -3.19
N THR A 58 13.98 1.01 -4.50
CA THR A 58 13.23 2.12 -5.11
C THR A 58 12.03 1.56 -5.86
N VAL A 59 10.85 2.07 -5.55
CA VAL A 59 9.60 1.72 -6.25
C VAL A 59 9.20 2.91 -7.10
N ARG A 60 8.91 2.67 -8.38
CA ARG A 60 8.55 3.73 -9.34
C ARG A 60 7.39 3.32 -10.23
N ILE A 61 6.43 4.23 -10.39
CA ILE A 61 5.33 4.08 -11.33
C ILE A 61 5.81 4.33 -12.76
N ARG A 62 5.77 3.29 -13.59
CA ARG A 62 5.94 3.41 -15.05
C ARG A 62 4.61 3.73 -15.70
N THR A 63 4.36 5.03 -15.90
CA THR A 63 3.09 5.50 -16.47
C THR A 63 2.90 4.97 -17.89
N ASN A 64 1.72 4.42 -18.19
CA ASN A 64 1.37 3.86 -19.50
C ASN A 64 2.32 2.77 -20.02
N ALA A 65 2.93 1.98 -19.12
CA ALA A 65 3.90 0.95 -19.51
C ALA A 65 3.32 -0.16 -20.39
N LEU A 66 2.01 -0.41 -20.29
CA LEU A 66 1.32 -1.50 -20.97
C LEU A 66 0.05 -0.98 -21.65
N LYS A 67 -0.32 -1.61 -22.76
CA LYS A 67 -1.64 -1.50 -23.37
C LYS A 67 -2.43 -2.77 -23.04
N VAL A 68 -3.62 -2.61 -22.50
CA VAL A 68 -4.47 -3.73 -22.06
C VAL A 68 -5.86 -3.63 -22.67
N ARG A 69 -6.51 -4.77 -22.91
CA ARG A 69 -7.92 -4.81 -23.30
C ARG A 69 -8.79 -4.71 -22.05
N VAL A 70 -9.81 -3.86 -22.08
CA VAL A 70 -10.81 -3.72 -21.02
C VAL A 70 -12.21 -3.95 -21.61
N PRO A 71 -13.20 -4.42 -20.84
CA PRO A 71 -14.58 -4.49 -21.30
C PRO A 71 -15.01 -3.13 -21.85
N GLY A 72 -15.66 -3.12 -23.02
CA GLY A 72 -16.27 -1.90 -23.55
C GLY A 72 -17.25 -1.35 -22.52
N ARG A 73 -17.30 -0.02 -22.37
CA ARG A 73 -18.18 0.67 -21.42
C ARG A 73 -19.60 0.12 -21.54
N THR A 74 -20.07 -0.65 -20.56
CA THR A 74 -21.50 -0.88 -20.40
C THR A 74 -22.09 0.45 -19.97
N VAL A 75 -22.74 1.14 -20.90
CA VAL A 75 -23.73 2.15 -20.55
C VAL A 75 -24.81 1.36 -19.81
N ARG A 76 -24.81 1.40 -18.46
CA ARG A 76 -26.00 1.01 -17.71
C ARG A 76 -27.10 1.99 -18.11
N PRO A 77 -28.32 1.52 -18.47
CA PRO A 77 -29.46 2.41 -18.67
C PRO A 77 -29.77 3.18 -17.38
#